data_AF-T0TLD5-F1
#
_entry.id   AF-T0TLD5-F1
#
_cell.length_a   1.000
_cell.length_b   1.000
_cell.length_c   1.000
_cell.angle_alpha   90.00
_cell.angle_beta   90.00
_cell.angle_gamma   90.00
#
_symmetry.space_group_name_H-M   'P 1'
#
loop_
_entity.id
_entity.type
_entity.pdbx_description
1 polymer ?
#
loop_
_entity_poly.entity_id
_entity_poly.type
_entity_poly.pdbx_seq_one_letter_code
_entity_poly.pdbx_strand_id
1 'polypeptide(L)'
;MNASLDTNTIIHFYRAGCQNILFEYFDSIYLCDQVYSIELKNHGQDILSNVELDIQAGKLELFSQERMSREGILRLFEEHTEYQEILYNQGDRGEAHAIALAKILGTCCLVTDDTKYGGPYKSLLQFEDEVMPFTFAEVIILYYIFGTIDASQAISYFDKINTTSTMNWNFETQLKNFIRRFKPKQESKDAMWLDNALKEQEVSLKNKLQDLQQSLKTKNQ
;
A
#
# COMPACT_ATOMS: atom_id res chain seq x y z
N MET A 1 1.78 -10.98 -3.98
CA MET A 1 1.56 -10.45 -2.62
C MET A 1 0.15 -9.91 -2.53
N ASN A 2 -0.52 -10.04 -1.38
CA ASN A 2 -1.86 -9.47 -1.16
C ASN A 2 -1.77 -8.15 -0.38
N ALA A 3 -2.74 -7.27 -0.56
CA ALA A 3 -2.77 -5.97 0.09
C ALA A 3 -4.11 -5.65 0.77
N SER A 4 -4.04 -5.00 1.93
CA SER A 4 -5.15 -4.33 2.60
C SER A 4 -4.94 -2.84 2.43
N LEU A 5 -5.97 -2.12 2.00
CA LEU A 5 -5.89 -0.68 1.73
C LEU A 5 -6.43 0.13 2.91
N ASP A 6 -5.69 1.16 3.30
CA ASP A 6 -6.23 2.23 4.12
C ASP A 6 -7.16 3.16 3.29
N THR A 7 -7.86 4.06 3.97
CA THR A 7 -8.77 5.04 3.33
C THR A 7 -8.03 6.03 2.42
N ASN A 8 -6.91 6.58 2.88
CA ASN A 8 -6.25 7.68 2.17
C ASN A 8 -5.61 7.20 0.88
N THR A 9 -4.96 6.04 0.90
CA THR A 9 -4.29 5.49 -0.26
C THR A 9 -5.28 5.03 -1.32
N ILE A 10 -6.41 4.39 -0.97
CA ILE A 10 -7.44 4.11 -1.98
C ILE A 10 -7.95 5.42 -2.62
N ILE A 11 -8.18 6.47 -1.83
CA ILE A 11 -8.55 7.79 -2.35
C ILE A 11 -7.48 8.33 -3.31
N HIS A 12 -6.22 8.26 -2.94
CA HIS A 12 -5.10 8.76 -3.73
C HIS A 12 -4.99 8.06 -5.09
N PHE A 13 -5.04 6.72 -5.11
CA PHE A 13 -4.95 5.95 -6.35
C PHE A 13 -6.15 6.23 -7.27
N TYR A 14 -7.37 6.23 -6.74
CA TYR A 14 -8.57 6.40 -7.56
C TYR A 14 -8.75 7.84 -8.06
N ARG A 15 -8.49 8.87 -7.25
CA ARG A 15 -8.55 10.27 -7.71
C ARG A 15 -7.52 10.55 -8.80
N ALA A 16 -6.35 9.93 -8.72
CA ALA A 16 -5.34 10.01 -9.76
C ALA A 16 -5.68 9.17 -11.00
N GLY A 17 -6.73 8.35 -10.98
CA GLY A 17 -7.03 7.39 -12.06
C GLY A 17 -5.88 6.39 -12.27
N CYS A 18 -5.24 5.97 -11.18
CA CYS A 18 -4.07 5.09 -11.14
C CYS A 18 -4.35 3.77 -10.41
N GLN A 19 -5.61 3.46 -10.08
CA GLN A 19 -5.98 2.27 -9.32
C GLN A 19 -5.56 0.95 -9.97
N ASN A 20 -5.40 0.91 -11.29
CA ASN A 20 -4.89 -0.27 -12.01
C ASN A 20 -3.48 -0.69 -11.53
N ILE A 21 -2.66 0.23 -11.01
CA ILE A 21 -1.36 -0.10 -10.41
C ILE A 21 -1.54 -1.12 -9.28
N LEU A 22 -2.61 -0.97 -8.48
CA LEU A 22 -2.91 -1.91 -7.41
C LEU A 22 -3.22 -3.28 -8.01
N PHE A 23 -4.15 -3.34 -8.97
CA PHE A 23 -4.65 -4.59 -9.55
C PHE A 23 -3.60 -5.36 -10.35
N GLU A 24 -2.65 -4.66 -10.96
CA GLU A 24 -1.58 -5.27 -11.77
C GLU A 24 -0.39 -5.71 -10.92
N TYR A 25 -0.19 -5.10 -9.74
CA TYR A 25 0.94 -5.43 -8.87
C TYR A 25 0.60 -6.47 -7.79
N PHE A 26 -0.58 -6.36 -7.16
CA PHE A 26 -1.00 -7.27 -6.10
C PHE A 26 -1.82 -8.44 -6.66
N ASP A 27 -1.67 -9.62 -6.06
CA ASP A 27 -2.45 -10.79 -6.47
C ASP A 27 -3.91 -10.65 -6.05
N SER A 28 -4.15 -10.03 -4.88
CA SER A 28 -5.48 -9.73 -4.35
C SER A 28 -5.42 -8.50 -3.47
N ILE A 29 -6.49 -7.70 -3.52
CA ILE A 29 -6.61 -6.46 -2.75
C ILE A 29 -7.89 -6.51 -1.96
N TYR A 30 -7.77 -6.25 -0.67
CA TYR A 30 -8.85 -6.30 0.29
C TYR A 30 -9.18 -4.90 0.80
N LEU A 31 -10.47 -4.61 0.87
CA LEU A 31 -11.01 -3.43 1.50
C LEU A 31 -11.92 -3.84 2.65
N CYS A 32 -11.69 -3.31 3.84
CA CYS A 32 -12.60 -3.54 4.96
C CYS A 32 -13.92 -2.80 4.72
N ASP A 33 -15.04 -3.43 5.04
CA ASP A 33 -16.36 -2.82 4.89
C ASP A 33 -16.53 -1.53 5.70
N GLN A 34 -15.90 -1.39 6.86
CA GLN A 34 -15.91 -0.11 7.58
C GLN A 34 -15.24 1.01 6.78
N VAL A 35 -14.10 0.74 6.14
CA VAL A 35 -13.41 1.72 5.28
C VAL A 35 -14.31 2.08 4.10
N TYR A 36 -14.92 1.09 3.46
CA TYR A 36 -15.82 1.30 2.33
C TYR A 36 -17.09 2.08 2.71
N SER A 37 -17.83 1.58 3.70
CA SER A 37 -19.17 2.02 4.05
C SER A 37 -19.22 3.30 4.87
N ILE A 38 -18.13 3.66 5.55
CA ILE A 38 -18.06 4.85 6.41
C ILE A 38 -17.03 5.83 5.85
N GLU A 39 -15.76 5.42 5.78
CA GLU A 39 -14.66 6.34 5.49
C GLU A 39 -14.73 6.90 4.06
N LEU A 40 -14.96 6.05 3.05
CA LEU A 40 -15.11 6.52 1.66
C LEU A 40 -16.39 7.31 1.45
N LYS A 41 -17.47 7.01 2.18
CA LYS A 41 -18.68 7.85 2.15
C LYS A 41 -18.47 9.22 2.75
N ASN A 42 -17.55 9.38 3.69
CA ASN A 42 -17.27 10.68 4.29
C ASN A 42 -16.20 11.46 3.54
N HIS A 43 -15.18 10.79 3.01
CA HIS A 43 -13.95 11.42 2.53
C HIS A 43 -13.66 11.22 1.03
N GLY A 44 -14.32 10.24 0.39
CA GLY A 44 -14.05 9.79 -0.98
C GLY A 44 -15.31 9.61 -1.84
N GLN A 45 -16.38 10.38 -1.59
CA GLN A 45 -17.65 10.22 -2.32
C GLN A 45 -17.48 10.29 -3.84
N ASP A 46 -16.54 11.11 -4.32
CA ASP A 46 -16.22 11.31 -5.72
C ASP A 46 -15.64 10.06 -6.41
N ILE A 47 -15.10 9.10 -5.65
CA ILE A 47 -14.52 7.87 -6.21
C ILE A 47 -15.40 6.63 -6.00
N LEU A 48 -16.47 6.72 -5.22
CA LEU A 48 -17.30 5.56 -4.82
C LEU A 48 -17.82 4.76 -6.01
N SER A 49 -18.31 5.43 -7.05
CA SER A 49 -18.83 4.75 -8.24
C SER A 49 -17.77 3.90 -8.94
N ASN A 50 -16.53 4.39 -9.02
CA ASN A 50 -15.42 3.65 -9.60
C ASN A 50 -15.01 2.47 -8.71
N VAL A 51 -14.97 2.69 -7.38
CA VAL A 51 -14.69 1.63 -6.41
C VAL A 51 -15.75 0.52 -6.50
N GLU A 52 -17.03 0.86 -6.59
CA GLU A 52 -18.13 -0.08 -6.76
C GLU A 52 -17.99 -0.91 -8.04
N LEU A 53 -17.63 -0.27 -9.16
CA LEU A 53 -17.38 -0.96 -10.42
C LEU A 53 -16.23 -1.95 -10.32
N ASP A 54 -15.12 -1.59 -9.67
CA ASP A 54 -13.97 -2.47 -9.50
C ASP A 54 -14.24 -3.60 -8.47
N ILE A 55 -15.11 -3.37 -7.47
CA ILE A 55 -15.64 -4.43 -6.59
C ILE A 55 -16.52 -5.41 -7.38
N GLN A 56 -17.47 -4.91 -8.18
CA GLN A 56 -18.36 -5.74 -9.00
C GLN A 56 -17.58 -6.54 -10.06
N ALA A 57 -16.49 -5.97 -10.59
CA ALA A 57 -15.58 -6.63 -11.51
C ALA A 57 -14.67 -7.68 -10.84
N GLY A 58 -14.69 -7.79 -9.51
CA GLY A 58 -13.86 -8.72 -8.74
C GLY A 58 -12.38 -8.34 -8.65
N LYS A 59 -12.02 -7.08 -8.98
CA LYS A 59 -10.64 -6.59 -8.86
C LYS A 59 -10.30 -6.13 -7.44
N LEU A 60 -11.31 -5.71 -6.69
CA LEU A 60 -11.21 -5.29 -5.31
C LEU A 60 -12.16 -6.13 -4.46
N GLU A 61 -11.63 -6.84 -3.48
CA GLU A 61 -12.43 -7.70 -2.61
C GLU A 61 -12.91 -6.92 -1.38
N LEU A 62 -14.22 -6.70 -1.28
CA LEU A 62 -14.83 -6.16 -0.09
C LEU A 62 -14.95 -7.26 1.00
N PHE A 63 -14.31 -7.04 2.13
CA PHE A 63 -14.40 -7.90 3.31
C PHE A 63 -15.49 -7.38 4.26
N SER A 64 -16.71 -7.86 4.06
CA SER A 64 -17.86 -7.51 4.90
C SER A 64 -17.87 -8.28 6.22
N GLN A 65 -18.55 -7.73 7.24
CA GLN A 65 -18.76 -8.43 8.51
C GLN A 65 -19.51 -9.75 8.31
N GLU A 66 -20.42 -9.83 7.33
CA GLU A 66 -21.11 -11.07 6.97
C GLU A 66 -20.12 -12.12 6.40
N ARG A 67 -19.18 -11.70 5.56
CA ARG A 67 -18.11 -12.58 5.06
C ARG A 67 -17.21 -13.03 6.21
N MET A 68 -16.75 -12.11 7.05
CA MET A 68 -15.94 -12.43 8.23
C MET A 68 -16.65 -13.40 9.18
N SER A 69 -17.96 -13.25 9.36
CA SER A 69 -18.78 -14.16 10.18
C SER A 69 -18.84 -15.56 9.56
N ARG A 70 -19.10 -15.65 8.26
CA ARG A 70 -19.14 -16.94 7.54
C ARG A 70 -17.79 -17.65 7.54
N GLU A 71 -16.71 -16.90 7.46
CA GLU A 71 -15.34 -17.43 7.53
C GLU A 71 -14.87 -17.70 8.96
N GLY A 72 -15.67 -17.34 9.98
CA GLY A 72 -15.36 -17.59 11.38
C GLY A 72 -14.28 -16.68 11.98
N ILE A 73 -13.94 -15.58 11.30
CA ILE A 73 -12.86 -14.66 11.67
C ILE A 73 -13.35 -13.34 12.28
N LEU A 74 -14.67 -13.09 12.32
CA LEU A 74 -15.22 -11.82 12.79
C LEU A 74 -14.75 -11.45 14.20
N ARG A 75 -14.76 -12.40 15.14
CA ARG A 75 -14.34 -12.13 16.52
C ARG A 75 -12.85 -11.76 16.61
N LEU A 76 -11.98 -12.47 15.88
CA LEU A 76 -10.56 -12.13 15.81
C LEU A 76 -10.38 -10.74 15.19
N PHE A 77 -11.22 -10.36 14.22
CA PHE A 77 -11.20 -9.04 13.61
C PHE A 77 -11.54 -7.94 14.59
N GLU A 78 -12.61 -8.11 15.38
CA GLU A 78 -13.01 -7.16 16.41
C GLU A 78 -11.92 -7.01 17.47
N GLU A 79 -11.35 -8.11 17.97
CA GLU A 79 -10.26 -8.11 18.97
C GLU A 79 -9.00 -7.39 18.42
N HIS A 80 -8.61 -7.66 17.17
CA HIS A 80 -7.48 -6.95 16.56
C HIS A 80 -7.75 -5.47 16.32
N THR A 81 -8.98 -5.13 15.92
CA THR A 81 -9.39 -3.73 15.69
C THR A 81 -9.33 -2.93 16.98
N GLU A 82 -9.90 -3.45 18.07
CA GLU A 82 -9.84 -2.81 19.39
C GLU A 82 -8.39 -2.57 19.84
N TYR A 83 -7.52 -3.56 19.65
CA TYR A 83 -6.11 -3.40 19.98
C TYR A 83 -5.41 -2.33 19.12
N GLN A 84 -5.69 -2.27 17.81
CA GLN A 84 -5.13 -1.22 16.95
C GLN A 84 -5.70 0.16 17.32
N GLU A 85 -6.99 0.29 17.66
CA GLU A 85 -7.60 1.55 18.12
C GLU A 85 -7.03 2.06 19.45
N ILE A 86 -6.41 1.19 20.26
CA ILE A 86 -5.65 1.61 21.46
C ILE A 86 -4.27 2.13 21.08
N LEU A 87 -3.61 1.51 20.10
CA LEU A 87 -2.26 1.85 19.68
C LEU A 87 -2.20 3.14 18.86
N TYR A 88 -3.20 3.37 18.01
CA TYR A 88 -3.35 4.56 17.20
C TYR A 88 -4.38 5.48 17.86
N ASN A 89 -4.18 6.80 17.84
CA ASN A 89 -5.08 7.75 18.52
C ASN A 89 -6.56 7.47 18.19
N GLN A 90 -7.47 7.72 19.16
CA GLN A 90 -8.91 7.37 19.16
C GLN A 90 -9.80 7.98 18.03
N GLY A 91 -9.23 8.39 16.90
CA GLY A 91 -9.95 8.88 15.72
C GLY A 91 -9.67 8.10 14.42
N ASP A 92 -8.58 7.34 14.32
CA ASP A 92 -8.13 6.74 13.05
C ASP A 92 -8.68 5.29 12.88
N ARG A 93 -10.01 5.16 12.91
CA ARG A 93 -10.69 3.85 12.81
C ARG A 93 -10.38 3.13 11.50
N GLY A 94 -10.36 3.83 10.36
CA GLY A 94 -10.08 3.21 9.06
C GLY A 94 -8.73 2.46 9.02
N GLU A 95 -7.70 3.03 9.64
CA GLU A 95 -6.35 2.44 9.70
C GLU A 95 -6.32 1.18 10.57
N ALA A 96 -6.97 1.24 11.74
CA ALA A 96 -7.11 0.09 12.64
C ALA A 96 -7.79 -1.10 11.94
N HIS A 97 -8.86 -0.85 11.19
CA HIS A 97 -9.59 -1.87 10.44
C HIS A 97 -8.76 -2.46 9.29
N ALA A 98 -8.02 -1.61 8.55
CA ALA A 98 -7.14 -2.08 7.46
C ALA A 98 -5.99 -2.96 7.98
N ILE A 99 -5.38 -2.60 9.11
CA ILE A 99 -4.33 -3.39 9.77
C ILE A 99 -4.89 -4.69 10.33
N ALA A 100 -6.03 -4.65 11.04
CA ALA A 100 -6.66 -5.84 11.59
C ALA A 100 -6.98 -6.86 10.49
N LEU A 101 -7.52 -6.40 9.36
CA LEU A 101 -7.76 -7.25 8.20
C LEU A 101 -6.46 -7.85 7.65
N ALA A 102 -5.40 -7.06 7.52
CA ALA A 102 -4.11 -7.55 7.04
C ALA A 102 -3.53 -8.66 7.94
N LYS A 103 -3.63 -8.49 9.27
CA LYS A 103 -3.15 -9.46 10.26
C LYS A 103 -3.87 -10.80 10.16
N ILE A 104 -5.20 -10.76 10.08
CA ILE A 104 -6.03 -11.98 10.06
C ILE A 104 -5.78 -12.81 8.81
N LEU A 105 -5.51 -12.13 7.69
CA LEU A 105 -5.24 -12.79 6.42
C LEU A 105 -3.79 -13.31 6.31
N GLY A 106 -2.88 -12.91 7.22
CA GLY A 106 -1.55 -13.49 7.43
C GLY A 106 -0.50 -13.29 6.31
N THR A 107 -0.93 -13.05 5.07
CA THR A 107 -0.03 -12.85 3.91
C THR A 107 -0.21 -11.46 3.28
N CYS A 108 -0.85 -10.56 4.01
CA CYS A 108 -1.34 -9.30 3.52
C CYS A 108 -0.46 -8.15 4.02
N CYS A 109 0.00 -7.30 3.09
CA CYS A 109 0.65 -6.04 3.44
C CYS A 109 -0.40 -4.95 3.68
N LEU A 110 -0.02 -3.88 4.39
CA LEU A 110 -0.82 -2.66 4.47
C LEU A 110 -0.33 -1.67 3.43
N VAL A 111 -1.22 -1.09 2.63
CA VAL A 111 -0.89 0.11 1.86
C VAL A 111 -1.43 1.34 2.57
N THR A 112 -0.54 2.24 2.97
CA THR A 112 -0.87 3.46 3.70
C THR A 112 0.13 4.59 3.45
N ASP A 113 -0.39 5.80 3.31
CA ASP A 113 0.41 7.02 3.17
C ASP A 113 0.57 7.80 4.48
N ASP A 114 -0.03 7.34 5.58
CA ASP A 114 0.18 7.94 6.89
C ASP A 114 1.54 7.56 7.48
N THR A 115 2.52 8.39 7.13
CA THR A 115 3.92 8.29 7.53
C THR A 115 4.28 9.14 8.74
N LYS A 116 3.28 9.75 9.43
CA LYS A 116 3.50 10.59 10.62
C LYS A 116 4.07 9.73 11.77
N TYR A 117 4.76 10.37 12.72
CA TYR A 117 5.22 9.65 13.91
C TYR A 117 4.02 9.18 14.71
N GLY A 118 3.99 7.89 15.07
CA GLY A 118 2.82 7.24 15.66
C GLY A 118 1.71 6.85 14.67
N GLY A 119 1.87 7.15 13.37
CA GLY A 119 1.00 6.66 12.31
C GLY A 119 1.31 5.22 11.91
N PRO A 120 0.39 4.56 11.18
CA PRO A 120 0.43 3.13 10.88
C PRO A 120 1.71 2.70 10.16
N TYR A 121 2.17 3.48 9.18
CA TYR A 121 3.40 3.18 8.47
C TYR A 121 4.61 3.11 9.41
N LYS A 122 4.78 4.11 10.28
CA LYS A 122 5.94 4.19 11.18
C LYS A 122 5.85 3.19 12.31
N SER A 123 4.67 3.00 12.87
CA SER A 123 4.44 2.08 13.99
C SER A 123 4.68 0.63 13.57
N LEU A 124 4.16 0.18 12.42
CA LEU A 124 4.37 -1.19 11.95
C LEU A 124 5.86 -1.49 11.69
N LEU A 125 6.61 -0.53 11.16
CA LEU A 125 8.07 -0.67 11.00
C LEU A 125 8.80 -0.72 12.34
N GLN A 126 8.36 0.05 13.33
CA GLN A 126 9.01 0.10 14.64
C GLN A 126 8.74 -1.15 15.49
N PHE A 127 7.55 -1.74 15.35
CA PHE A 127 7.16 -2.95 16.09
C PHE A 127 7.63 -4.25 15.42
N GLU A 128 8.28 -4.16 14.25
CA GLU A 128 8.67 -5.34 13.44
C GLU A 128 7.49 -6.29 13.20
N ASP A 129 6.32 -5.71 12.91
CA ASP A 129 5.06 -6.44 12.79
C ASP A 129 5.09 -7.42 11.60
N GLU A 130 4.20 -8.42 11.62
CA GLU A 130 4.02 -9.36 10.52
C GLU A 130 3.55 -8.65 9.24
N VAL A 131 2.69 -7.64 9.41
CA VAL A 131 2.17 -6.81 8.32
C VAL A 131 3.24 -5.80 7.87
N MET A 132 3.69 -5.94 6.62
CA MET A 132 4.62 -4.97 6.01
C MET A 132 3.84 -3.75 5.50
N PRO A 133 4.16 -2.52 5.93
CA PRO A 133 3.51 -1.33 5.39
C PRO A 133 4.19 -0.86 4.10
N PHE A 134 3.42 -0.32 3.16
CA PHE A 134 3.92 0.33 1.95
C PHE A 134 3.17 1.63 1.68
N THR A 135 3.88 2.69 1.34
CA THR A 135 3.29 3.91 0.77
C THR A 135 2.94 3.72 -0.71
N PHE A 136 2.12 4.61 -1.29
CA PHE A 136 1.85 4.58 -2.74
C PHE A 136 3.16 4.66 -3.55
N ALA A 137 4.15 5.41 -3.06
CA ALA A 137 5.43 5.59 -3.73
C ALA A 137 6.22 4.26 -3.76
N GLU A 138 6.21 3.53 -2.65
CA GLU A 138 6.87 2.22 -2.57
C GLU A 138 6.14 1.18 -3.42
N VAL A 139 4.81 1.20 -3.47
CA VAL A 139 4.03 0.34 -4.39
C VAL A 139 4.43 0.59 -5.84
N ILE A 140 4.56 1.85 -6.26
CA ILE A 140 5.00 2.18 -7.63
C ILE A 140 6.44 1.72 -7.89
N ILE A 141 7.35 1.92 -6.93
CA ILE A 141 8.74 1.46 -7.06
C ILE A 141 8.80 -0.06 -7.18
N LEU A 142 8.00 -0.78 -6.38
CA LEU A 142 7.93 -2.23 -6.45
C LEU A 142 7.30 -2.71 -7.76
N TYR A 143 6.25 -2.03 -8.25
CA TYR A 143 5.65 -2.35 -9.54
C TYR A 143 6.63 -2.10 -10.70
N TYR A 144 7.50 -1.10 -10.59
CA TYR A 144 8.60 -0.91 -11.54
C TYR A 144 9.67 -2.01 -11.46
N ILE A 145 10.03 -2.44 -10.24
CA ILE A 145 11.07 -3.46 -10.05
C ILE A 145 10.59 -4.81 -10.57
N PHE A 146 9.39 -5.23 -10.17
CA PHE A 146 8.87 -6.59 -10.37
C PHE A 146 7.77 -6.71 -11.42
N GLY A 147 7.10 -5.61 -11.75
CA GLY A 147 6.01 -5.60 -12.72
C GLY A 147 6.45 -5.16 -14.11
N THR A 148 5.46 -4.67 -14.88
CA THR A 148 5.58 -4.47 -16.33
C THR A 148 5.85 -3.02 -16.73
N ILE A 149 5.88 -2.09 -15.78
CA ILE A 149 6.08 -0.66 -16.09
C ILE A 149 7.55 -0.30 -16.23
N ASP A 150 7.84 0.68 -17.08
CA ASP A 150 9.17 1.25 -17.21
C ASP A 150 9.40 2.41 -16.22
N ALA A 151 10.64 2.94 -16.21
CA ALA A 151 11.04 4.00 -15.29
C ALA A 151 10.29 5.32 -15.55
N SER A 152 9.99 5.64 -16.81
CA SER A 152 9.26 6.86 -17.17
C SER A 152 7.80 6.77 -16.69
N GLN A 153 7.17 5.61 -16.88
CA GLN A 153 5.83 5.34 -16.37
C GLN A 153 5.78 5.41 -14.84
N ALA A 154 6.75 4.79 -14.14
CA ALA A 154 6.82 4.84 -12.69
C ALA A 154 6.90 6.29 -12.15
N ILE A 155 7.75 7.11 -12.75
CA ILE A 155 7.88 8.53 -12.39
C ILE A 155 6.57 9.28 -12.69
N SER A 156 5.95 9.04 -13.86
CA SER A 156 4.70 9.68 -14.24
C SER A 156 3.54 9.32 -13.31
N TYR A 157 3.40 8.05 -12.94
CA TYR A 157 2.39 7.61 -11.97
C TYR A 157 2.62 8.24 -10.60
N PHE A 158 3.88 8.29 -10.15
CA PHE A 158 4.21 8.95 -8.90
C PHE A 158 3.80 10.42 -8.93
N ASP A 159 4.17 11.17 -9.97
CA ASP A 159 3.82 12.59 -10.08
C ASP A 159 2.32 12.79 -10.08
N LYS A 160 1.58 11.97 -10.83
CA LYS A 160 0.12 12.08 -10.94
C LYS A 160 -0.54 11.92 -9.57
N ILE A 161 -0.20 10.86 -8.83
CA ILE A 161 -0.73 10.63 -7.48
C ILE A 161 -0.27 11.75 -6.53
N ASN A 162 1.01 12.10 -6.55
CA ASN A 162 1.58 13.11 -5.66
C ASN A 162 0.92 14.50 -5.85
N THR A 163 0.67 14.90 -7.10
CA THR A 163 0.02 16.17 -7.43
C THR A 163 -1.47 16.13 -7.09
N THR A 164 -2.20 15.08 -7.50
CA THR A 164 -3.63 14.97 -7.23
C THR A 164 -3.93 14.89 -5.73
N SER A 165 -3.08 14.23 -4.96
CA SER A 165 -3.23 14.08 -3.50
C SER A 165 -2.55 15.20 -2.70
N THR A 166 -1.91 16.18 -3.36
CA THR A 166 -1.24 17.33 -2.71
C THR A 166 -0.18 16.93 -1.67
N MET A 167 0.48 15.79 -1.85
CA MET A 167 1.40 15.21 -0.87
C MET A 167 2.75 15.93 -0.79
N ASN A 168 3.12 16.68 -1.84
CA ASN A 168 4.38 17.42 -1.95
C ASN A 168 5.64 16.54 -1.76
N TRP A 169 5.54 15.25 -2.07
CA TRP A 169 6.67 14.33 -2.00
C TRP A 169 7.57 14.47 -3.23
N ASN A 170 8.84 14.12 -3.06
CA ASN A 170 9.81 14.07 -4.14
C ASN A 170 10.19 12.62 -4.42
N PHE A 171 10.14 12.20 -5.68
CA PHE A 171 10.39 10.82 -6.07
C PHE A 171 11.80 10.34 -5.70
N GLU A 172 12.84 11.17 -5.89
CA GLU A 172 14.21 10.81 -5.50
C GLU A 172 14.34 10.60 -4.00
N THR A 173 13.65 11.42 -3.21
CA THR A 173 13.61 11.26 -1.75
C THR A 173 12.93 9.95 -1.36
N GLN A 174 11.78 9.62 -1.99
CA GLN A 174 11.09 8.36 -1.71
C GLN A 174 11.91 7.15 -2.15
N LEU A 175 12.60 7.22 -3.28
CA LEU A 175 13.53 6.18 -3.73
C LEU A 175 14.69 5.99 -2.75
N LYS A 176 15.30 7.07 -2.25
CA LYS A 176 16.36 6.98 -1.23
C LYS A 176 15.84 6.33 0.06
N ASN A 177 14.62 6.66 0.47
CA ASN A 177 13.98 6.04 1.63
C ASN A 177 13.74 4.54 1.42
N PHE A 178 13.21 4.15 0.26
CA PHE A 178 13.01 2.76 -0.13
C PHE A 178 14.34 1.98 -0.09
N ILE A 179 15.38 2.48 -0.76
CA ILE A 179 16.71 1.83 -0.78
C ILE A 179 17.29 1.69 0.64
N ARG A 180 17.09 2.71 1.50
CA ARG A 180 17.57 2.66 2.89
C ARG A 180 16.85 1.60 3.71
N ARG A 181 15.53 1.43 3.51
CA ARG A 181 14.70 0.45 4.19
C ARG A 181 15.02 -0.99 3.75
N PHE A 182 15.15 -1.20 2.44
CA PHE A 182 15.30 -2.53 1.84
C PHE A 182 16.75 -2.87 1.46
N LYS A 183 17.73 -2.24 2.10
CA LYS A 183 19.13 -2.43 1.73
C LYS A 183 19.54 -3.91 1.92
N PRO A 184 19.93 -4.67 0.87
CA PRO A 184 20.10 -6.12 0.94
C PRO A 184 21.20 -6.64 1.89
N LYS A 185 22.00 -5.76 2.49
CA LYS A 185 23.04 -6.11 3.48
C LYS A 185 22.60 -5.88 4.93
N GLN A 186 21.34 -5.52 5.15
CA GLN A 186 20.75 -5.36 6.47
C GLN A 186 20.02 -6.64 6.85
N GLU A 187 20.18 -7.11 8.08
CA GLU A 187 19.48 -8.30 8.60
C GLU A 187 18.02 -8.00 8.98
N SER A 188 17.41 -6.96 8.41
CA SER A 188 16.00 -6.64 8.65
C SER A 188 15.10 -7.56 7.84
N LYS A 189 13.93 -7.86 8.40
CA LYS A 189 12.85 -8.61 7.73
C LYS A 189 12.55 -8.08 6.32
N ASP A 190 12.46 -6.75 6.19
CA ASP A 190 12.17 -6.09 4.92
C ASP A 190 13.28 -6.32 3.89
N ALA A 191 14.55 -6.17 4.27
CA ALA A 191 15.67 -6.40 3.38
C ALA A 191 15.77 -7.87 2.94
N MET A 192 15.54 -8.81 3.86
CA MET A 192 15.48 -10.25 3.55
C MET A 192 14.33 -10.58 2.60
N TRP A 193 13.15 -9.99 2.82
CA TRP A 193 12.01 -10.17 1.93
C TRP A 193 12.33 -9.68 0.51
N LEU A 194 12.90 -8.48 0.35
CA LEU A 194 13.24 -7.97 -0.98
C LEU A 194 14.31 -8.83 -1.65
N ASP A 195 15.35 -9.24 -0.92
CA ASP A 195 16.43 -10.07 -1.47
C ASP A 195 15.91 -11.43 -1.97
N ASN A 196 14.98 -12.05 -1.22
CA ASN A 196 14.31 -13.27 -1.66
C ASN A 196 13.45 -13.04 -2.90
N ALA A 197 12.63 -11.99 -2.92
CA ALA A 197 11.79 -11.66 -4.06
C ALA A 197 12.60 -11.37 -5.34
N LEU A 198 13.74 -10.67 -5.22
CA LEU A 198 14.66 -10.41 -6.33
C LEU A 198 15.27 -11.70 -6.88
N LYS A 199 15.63 -12.65 -6.01
CA LYS A 199 16.19 -13.95 -6.41
C LYS A 199 15.13 -14.83 -7.10
N GLU A 200 13.93 -14.90 -6.54
CA GLU A 200 12.83 -15.71 -7.07
C GLU A 200 12.40 -15.25 -8.47
N GLN A 201 12.42 -13.95 -8.73
CA GLN A 201 12.03 -13.38 -10.03
C GLN A 201 13.22 -13.09 -10.95
N GLU A 202 14.44 -13.46 -10.55
CA GLU A 202 15.68 -13.22 -11.29
C GLU A 202 15.91 -11.74 -11.69
N VAL A 203 15.49 -10.81 -10.82
CA VAL A 203 15.57 -9.36 -11.07
C VAL A 203 16.84 -8.75 -10.49
N SER A 204 17.58 -7.99 -11.33
CA SER A 204 18.72 -7.18 -10.87
C SER A 204 18.25 -5.80 -10.39
N LEU A 205 18.17 -5.62 -9.06
CA LEU A 205 17.87 -4.32 -8.45
C LEU A 205 18.85 -3.24 -8.90
N LYS A 206 20.13 -3.58 -9.05
CA LYS A 206 21.16 -2.63 -9.51
C LYS A 206 20.81 -2.05 -10.88
N ASN A 207 20.41 -2.88 -11.83
CA ASN A 207 20.08 -2.45 -13.19
C ASN A 207 18.82 -1.56 -13.17
N LYS A 208 17.77 -2.00 -12.47
CA LYS A 208 16.53 -1.20 -12.27
C LYS A 208 16.83 0.18 -11.68
N LEU A 209 17.67 0.26 -10.66
CA LEU A 209 18.04 1.55 -10.06
C LEU A 209 18.85 2.44 -11.01
N GLN A 210 19.73 1.87 -11.84
CA GLN A 210 20.49 2.63 -12.85
C GLN A 210 19.58 3.23 -13.92
N ASP A 211 18.63 2.44 -14.44
CA ASP A 211 17.67 2.88 -15.45
C ASP A 211 16.76 3.99 -14.92
N LEU A 212 16.29 3.84 -13.69
CA LEU A 212 15.47 4.83 -13.00
C LEU A 212 16.23 6.15 -12.78
N GLN A 213 17.50 6.08 -12.35
CA GLN A 213 18.35 7.26 -12.20
C GLN A 213 18.61 7.96 -13.54
N GLN A 214 18.78 7.21 -14.62
CA GLN A 214 18.96 7.79 -15.95
C GLN A 214 17.71 8.54 -16.41
N SER A 215 16.53 7.94 -16.21
CA SER A 215 15.24 8.54 -16.57
C SER A 215 14.97 9.84 -15.80
N LEU A 216 15.34 9.89 -14.52
CA LEU A 216 15.24 11.10 -13.69
C LEU A 216 16.13 12.25 -14.21
N LYS A 217 17.34 11.94 -14.68
CA LYS A 217 18.23 12.95 -15.27
C LYS A 217 17.67 13.53 -16.55
N THR A 218 17.11 12.70 -17.42
CA THR A 218 16.53 13.14 -18.70
C THR A 218 15.30 14.02 -18.50
N LYS A 219 14.50 13.77 -17.47
CA LYS A 219 13.32 14.59 -17.15
C LYS A 219 13.67 16.01 -16.64
N ASN A 220 14.82 16.17 -15.99
CA ASN A 220 15.27 17.44 -15.43
C ASN A 220 16.06 18.32 -16.41
N GLN A 221 16.19 17.89 -17.68
CA GLN A 221 16.81 18.64 -18.78
C GLN A 221 15.73 19.25 -19.67
#